data_AF-A0A9D3LQE9-F1
#
_entry.id   AF-A0A9D3LQE9-F1
#
_cell.length_a   1.000
_cell.length_b   1.000
_cell.length_c   1.000
_cell.angle_alpha   90.00
_cell.angle_beta   90.00
_cell.angle_gamma   90.00
#
_symmetry.space_group_name_H-M   'P 1'
#
loop_
_entity.id
_entity.type
_entity.pdbx_description
1 polymer ?
#
loop_
_entity_poly.entity_id
_entity_poly.type
_entity_poly.pdbx_seq_one_letter_code
_entity_poly.pdbx_strand_id
1 'polypeptide(L)'
;MSNPLLDHCYDVDFNQLEGPNRVIVPFLACGDLSAFDSDRTYPLQLDPSKEYRYTPPTQPPIRPPYQQACHLRKNNLLAKQDSPAVPLDGAFSSLHLSSNQGPESDEAASSSVAPPPPCDVSSGEATEQEVERLN
;
A
#
# COMPACT_ATOMS: atom_id res chain seq x y z
N MET A 1 14.27 31.19 -11.87
CA MET A 1 14.07 30.55 -10.56
C MET A 1 12.95 31.27 -9.85
N SER A 2 12.04 30.55 -9.20
CA SER A 2 11.13 31.14 -8.22
C SER A 2 11.19 30.32 -6.94
N ASN A 3 12.10 30.74 -6.07
CA ASN A 3 12.25 30.30 -4.69
C ASN A 3 11.07 30.89 -3.88
N PRO A 4 10.47 30.16 -2.92
CA PRO A 4 9.42 30.70 -2.04
C PRO A 4 9.85 31.88 -1.14
N LEU A 5 11.14 32.27 -1.16
CA LEU A 5 11.63 33.56 -0.66
C LEU A 5 11.43 34.73 -1.64
N LEU A 6 11.00 34.46 -2.87
CA LEU A 6 10.85 35.46 -3.91
C LEU A 6 9.39 35.89 -3.96
N ASP A 7 9.19 37.15 -3.56
CA ASP A 7 7.91 37.85 -3.55
C ASP A 7 7.23 37.76 -4.91
N HIS A 8 6.30 36.82 -5.03
CA HIS A 8 5.33 36.84 -6.11
C HIS A 8 4.27 37.89 -5.78
N CYS A 9 3.76 38.58 -6.80
CA CYS A 9 2.54 39.38 -6.68
C CYS A 9 1.38 38.39 -6.47
N TYR A 10 1.12 38.07 -5.21
CA TYR A 10 -0.08 37.35 -4.83
C TYR A 10 -1.30 38.26 -5.03
N ASP A 11 -2.46 37.69 -5.35
CA ASP A 11 -3.73 38.41 -5.55
C ASP A 11 -4.25 39.09 -4.26
N VAL A 12 -3.55 38.83 -3.15
CA VAL A 12 -3.75 39.33 -1.79
C VAL A 12 -2.39 39.77 -1.28
N ASP A 13 -2.32 40.98 -0.71
CA ASP A 13 -1.04 41.60 -0.36
C ASP A 13 -0.45 41.05 0.96
N PHE A 14 -0.09 39.77 0.95
CA PHE A 14 0.60 39.11 2.05
C PHE A 14 2.01 39.66 2.27
N ASN A 15 2.57 40.34 1.28
CA ASN A 15 3.89 40.96 1.37
C ASN A 15 3.87 42.22 2.26
N GLN A 16 2.71 42.88 2.39
CA GLN A 16 2.48 43.99 3.32
C GLN A 16 2.29 43.59 4.79
N LEU A 17 2.16 42.29 5.09
CA LEU A 17 2.06 41.86 6.49
C LEU A 17 3.37 42.13 7.21
N GLU A 18 3.28 42.55 8.47
CA GLU A 18 4.44 42.86 9.31
C GLU A 18 4.47 41.99 10.57
N GLY A 19 5.64 41.93 11.19
CA GLY A 19 5.84 41.23 12.45
C GLY A 19 5.56 39.73 12.33
N PRO A 20 4.98 39.09 13.36
CA PRO A 20 4.72 37.64 13.38
C PRO A 20 3.90 37.11 12.20
N ASN A 21 3.08 37.96 11.59
CA ASN A 21 2.22 37.59 10.46
C ASN A 21 2.97 37.45 9.12
N ARG A 22 4.25 37.85 9.06
CA ARG A 22 5.12 37.73 7.88
C ARG A 22 6.26 36.73 8.07
N VAL A 23 6.48 36.24 9.29
CA VAL A 23 7.59 35.34 9.59
C VAL A 23 7.33 33.98 8.96
N ILE A 24 8.14 33.63 7.95
CA ILE A 24 8.19 32.27 7.42
C ILE A 24 9.10 31.47 8.33
N VAL A 25 8.53 30.52 9.05
CA VAL A 25 9.31 29.63 9.93
C VAL A 25 10.28 28.82 9.07
N PRO A 26 11.58 28.77 9.40
CA PRO A 26 12.52 27.96 8.65
C PRO A 26 12.11 26.49 8.73
N PHE A 27 11.95 25.87 7.56
CA PHE A 27 11.68 24.44 7.49
C PHE A 27 12.97 23.67 7.84
N LEU A 28 12.89 22.82 8.86
CA LEU A 28 13.97 21.90 9.24
C LEU A 28 13.49 20.47 9.03
N ALA A 29 14.05 19.79 8.03
CA ALA A 29 13.86 18.35 7.89
C ALA A 29 14.68 17.64 8.97
N CYS A 30 14.03 16.76 9.75
CA CYS A 30 14.68 15.93 10.76
C CYS A 30 14.44 14.46 10.45
N GLY A 31 15.49 13.64 10.54
CA GLY A 31 15.43 12.21 10.25
C GLY A 31 16.80 11.69 9.86
N ASP A 32 16.93 10.36 9.81
CA ASP A 32 18.13 9.72 9.28
C ASP A 32 18.08 9.71 7.74
N LEU A 33 19.06 10.35 7.12
CA LEU A 33 19.20 10.38 5.67
C LEU A 33 19.94 9.14 5.11
N SER A 34 20.41 8.25 5.98
CA SER A 34 21.13 7.03 5.61
C SER A 34 20.22 5.87 5.23
N ALA A 35 18.93 5.96 5.58
CA ALA A 35 17.94 4.90 5.35
C ALA A 35 17.25 4.98 3.98
N PHE A 36 16.52 3.93 3.65
CA PHE A 36 15.65 3.88 2.47
C PHE A 36 14.42 4.77 2.67
N ASP A 37 14.09 5.52 1.62
CA ASP A 37 12.88 6.34 1.52
C ASP A 37 11.81 5.63 0.68
N SER A 38 10.53 5.83 0.98
CA SER A 38 9.41 5.21 0.22
C SER A 38 9.27 5.77 -1.18
N ASP A 39 9.73 7.00 -1.40
CA ASP A 39 9.49 7.73 -2.65
C ASP A 39 10.58 7.46 -3.69
N ARG A 40 11.54 6.59 -3.37
CA ARG A 40 12.65 6.21 -4.25
C ARG A 40 12.64 4.72 -4.57
N THR A 41 13.14 4.40 -5.76
CA THR A 41 13.41 3.02 -6.16
C THR A 41 14.89 2.72 -5.98
N TYR A 42 15.19 1.69 -5.19
CA TYR A 42 16.56 1.23 -4.92
C TYR A 42 16.83 -0.12 -5.59
N PRO A 43 18.09 -0.43 -5.93
CA PRO A 43 18.47 -1.76 -6.37
C PRO A 43 18.17 -2.82 -5.30
N LEU A 44 17.69 -3.99 -5.72
CA LEU A 44 17.38 -5.10 -4.79
C LEU A 44 18.65 -5.80 -4.28
N GLN A 45 19.72 -5.77 -5.06
CA GLN A 45 21.01 -6.38 -4.73
C GLN A 45 21.83 -5.41 -3.86
N LEU A 46 21.62 -5.45 -2.54
CA LEU A 46 22.26 -4.53 -1.60
C LEU A 46 23.67 -4.95 -1.19
N ASP A 47 23.89 -6.25 -1.03
CA ASP A 47 25.19 -6.83 -0.64
C ASP A 47 25.78 -7.56 -1.84
N PRO A 48 26.99 -7.23 -2.31
CA PRO A 48 27.60 -7.91 -3.45
C PRO A 48 27.88 -9.40 -3.18
N SER A 49 27.95 -9.81 -1.91
CA SER A 49 28.21 -11.19 -1.50
C SER A 49 26.94 -12.05 -1.31
N LYS A 50 25.74 -11.45 -1.28
CA LYS A 50 24.49 -12.16 -1.01
C LYS A 50 23.44 -11.90 -2.07
N GLU A 51 23.08 -12.90 -2.85
CA GLU A 51 22.02 -12.78 -3.86
C GLU A 51 20.68 -12.39 -3.22
N TYR A 52 19.98 -11.43 -3.85
CA TYR A 52 18.64 -11.05 -3.44
C TYR A 52 17.69 -12.25 -3.49
N ARG A 53 16.98 -12.49 -2.38
CA ARG A 53 15.96 -13.53 -2.28
C ARG A 53 14.57 -12.90 -2.15
N TYR A 54 13.73 -13.10 -3.15
CA TYR A 54 12.33 -12.71 -3.08
C TYR A 54 11.59 -13.49 -1.98
N THR A 55 10.86 -12.75 -1.13
CA THR A 55 9.96 -13.32 -0.14
C THR A 55 8.54 -12.95 -0.53
N PRO A 56 7.60 -13.91 -0.64
CA PRO A 56 6.22 -13.59 -0.95
C PRO A 56 5.61 -12.76 0.19
N PRO A 57 4.61 -11.91 -0.11
CA PRO A 57 3.89 -11.20 0.93
C PRO A 57 3.25 -12.20 1.91
N THR A 58 3.18 -11.81 3.19
CA THR A 58 2.57 -12.62 4.25
C THR A 58 1.14 -13.01 3.93
N GLN A 59 0.41 -12.12 3.25
CA GLN A 59 -0.92 -12.39 2.71
C GLN A 59 -0.92 -12.09 1.21
N PRO A 60 -1.21 -13.09 0.35
CA PRO A 60 -1.37 -12.83 -1.08
C PRO A 60 -2.61 -11.96 -1.32
N PRO A 61 -2.69 -11.27 -2.47
CA PRO A 61 -3.89 -10.54 -2.85
C PRO A 61 -5.13 -11.40 -2.74
N ILE A 62 -6.16 -10.88 -2.07
CA ILE A 62 -7.46 -11.54 -2.00
C ILE A 62 -8.08 -11.64 -3.39
N ARG A 63 -9.01 -12.59 -3.53
CA ARG A 63 -9.78 -12.77 -4.74
C ARG A 63 -10.45 -11.45 -5.18
N PRO A 64 -10.38 -11.06 -6.46
CA PRO A 64 -11.07 -9.85 -6.88
C PRO A 64 -12.59 -10.01 -6.69
N PRO A 65 -13.31 -8.98 -6.20
CA PRO A 65 -14.76 -9.04 -5.98
C PRO A 65 -15.56 -9.48 -7.22
N TYR A 66 -15.05 -9.16 -8.41
CA TYR A 66 -15.66 -9.46 -9.70
C TYR A 66 -15.16 -10.78 -10.33
N GLN A 67 -14.52 -11.68 -9.57
CA GLN A 67 -14.06 -12.96 -10.12
C GLN A 67 -15.20 -13.72 -10.83
N GLN A 68 -16.39 -13.76 -10.21
CA GLN A 68 -17.55 -14.45 -10.78
C GLN A 68 -18.01 -13.80 -12.09
N ALA A 69 -18.09 -12.47 -12.15
CA ALA A 69 -18.43 -11.76 -13.37
C ALA A 69 -17.40 -12.03 -14.49
N CYS A 70 -16.11 -12.04 -14.15
CA CYS A 70 -15.05 -12.42 -15.08
C CYS A 70 -15.21 -13.86 -15.59
N HIS A 71 -15.54 -14.81 -14.72
CA HIS A 71 -15.82 -16.19 -15.10
C HIS A 71 -17.02 -16.26 -16.05
N LEU A 72 -18.15 -15.66 -15.70
CA LEU A 72 -19.38 -15.69 -16.51
C LEU A 72 -19.14 -15.06 -17.88
N ARG A 73 -18.44 -13.93 -17.94
CA ARG A 73 -18.07 -13.27 -19.20
C ARG A 73 -17.19 -14.16 -20.07
N LYS A 74 -16.13 -14.76 -19.52
CA LYS A 74 -15.22 -15.65 -20.27
C LYS A 74 -15.95 -16.86 -20.86
N ASN A 75 -16.94 -17.38 -20.15
CA ASN A 75 -17.70 -18.56 -20.57
C ASN A 75 -19.00 -18.22 -21.32
N ASN A 76 -19.23 -16.95 -21.71
CA ASN A 76 -20.48 -16.52 -22.36
C ASN A 76 -21.76 -16.84 -21.57
N LEU A 77 -21.65 -16.99 -20.25
CA LEU A 77 -22.77 -17.27 -19.33
C LEU A 77 -23.41 -15.98 -18.80
N LEU A 78 -22.89 -14.81 -19.18
CA LEU A 78 -23.49 -13.54 -18.81
C LEU A 78 -24.76 -13.32 -19.64
N ALA A 79 -25.82 -12.84 -18.99
CA ALA A 79 -27.07 -12.53 -19.67
C ALA A 79 -26.81 -11.59 -20.86
N LYS A 80 -27.24 -12.03 -22.05
CA LYS A 80 -27.24 -11.19 -23.25
C LYS A 80 -28.59 -10.49 -23.30
N GLN A 81 -28.59 -9.21 -23.63
CA GLN A 81 -29.84 -8.55 -23.93
C GLN A 81 -30.34 -9.03 -25.29
N ASP A 82 -31.35 -9.88 -25.27
CA ASP A 82 -32.07 -10.27 -26.47
C ASP A 82 -33.10 -9.17 -26.81
N SER A 83 -32.65 -8.13 -27.52
CA SER A 83 -33.47 -7.19 -28.31
C SER A 83 -34.39 -6.18 -27.56
N PRO A 84 -35.09 -5.29 -28.30
CA PRO A 84 -34.99 -3.83 -28.18
C PRO A 84 -35.66 -3.26 -26.93
N ALA A 85 -35.11 -2.16 -26.43
CA ALA A 85 -35.63 -1.42 -25.28
C ALA A 85 -37.12 -1.06 -25.46
N VAL A 86 -38.00 -1.77 -24.75
CA VAL A 86 -39.38 -1.35 -24.55
C VAL A 86 -39.38 -0.36 -23.38
N PRO A 87 -39.98 0.85 -23.51
CA PRO A 87 -39.96 1.85 -22.44
C PRO A 87 -40.64 1.34 -21.17
N LEU A 88 -39.95 1.44 -20.04
CA LEU A 88 -40.44 1.03 -18.72
C LEU A 88 -41.34 2.13 -18.12
N ASP A 89 -42.65 1.90 -18.11
CA ASP A 89 -43.53 2.51 -17.12
C ASP A 89 -43.89 1.47 -16.05
N GLY A 90 -43.32 1.65 -14.86
CA GLY A 90 -43.87 1.19 -13.59
C GLY A 90 -43.68 -0.29 -13.23
N ALA A 91 -42.63 -0.58 -12.45
CA ALA A 91 -42.68 -1.43 -11.24
C ALA A 91 -41.27 -1.71 -10.70
N PHE A 92 -40.67 -0.74 -10.00
CA PHE A 92 -39.55 -1.01 -9.09
C PHE A 92 -40.10 -1.61 -7.79
N SER A 93 -40.41 -2.90 -7.78
CA SER A 93 -40.68 -3.62 -6.53
C SER A 93 -40.55 -5.12 -6.75
N SER A 94 -39.35 -5.64 -6.48
CA SER A 94 -39.09 -6.95 -5.86
C SER A 94 -37.75 -7.51 -6.36
N LEU A 95 -36.65 -7.04 -5.76
CA LEU A 95 -35.39 -7.78 -5.79
C LEU A 95 -35.30 -8.56 -4.48
N HIS A 96 -35.79 -9.80 -4.50
CA HIS A 96 -35.51 -10.77 -3.46
C HIS A 96 -34.20 -11.49 -3.82
N LEU A 97 -33.11 -11.14 -3.13
CA LEU A 97 -31.81 -11.80 -3.29
C LEU A 97 -31.84 -13.16 -2.58
N SER A 98 -32.26 -14.19 -3.29
CA SER A 98 -32.12 -15.57 -2.79
C SER A 98 -30.66 -16.01 -2.93
N SER A 99 -29.93 -16.02 -1.82
CA SER A 99 -28.64 -16.70 -1.70
C SER A 99 -28.82 -18.21 -1.87
N ASN A 100 -28.43 -18.76 -3.02
CA ASN A 100 -28.28 -20.22 -3.16
C ASN A 100 -26.95 -20.64 -2.54
N GLN A 101 -27.02 -21.29 -1.38
CA GLN A 101 -25.92 -22.08 -0.81
C GLN A 101 -25.80 -23.38 -1.63
N GLY A 102 -24.63 -23.62 -2.21
CA GLY A 102 -24.23 -24.93 -2.75
C GLY A 102 -23.62 -25.81 -1.65
N PRO A 103 -23.56 -27.14 -1.85
CA PRO A 103 -23.33 -28.09 -0.78
C PRO A 103 -21.89 -28.06 -0.25
N GLU A 104 -21.79 -28.21 1.07
CA GLU A 104 -20.57 -28.55 1.79
C GLU A 104 -19.97 -29.84 1.24
N SER A 105 -18.69 -29.80 0.90
CA SER A 105 -17.85 -30.98 0.79
C SER A 105 -16.67 -30.79 1.74
N ASP A 106 -16.70 -31.56 2.81
CA ASP A 106 -15.61 -31.73 3.77
C ASP A 106 -14.30 -32.10 3.06
N GLU A 107 -13.26 -31.30 3.29
CA GLU A 107 -11.86 -31.75 3.22
C GLU A 107 -11.13 -31.08 4.38
N ALA A 108 -10.98 -31.84 5.45
CA ALA A 108 -10.25 -31.46 6.65
C ALA A 108 -8.74 -31.44 6.37
N ALA A 109 -8.17 -30.24 6.20
CA ALA A 109 -6.73 -30.04 6.35
C ALA A 109 -6.43 -29.52 7.75
N SER A 110 -6.17 -30.44 8.67
CA SER A 110 -5.61 -30.16 9.99
C SER A 110 -4.26 -29.45 9.83
N SER A 111 -4.22 -28.15 10.13
CA SER A 111 -2.99 -27.36 10.22
C SER A 111 -2.74 -27.04 11.69
N SER A 112 -2.08 -27.96 12.39
CA SER A 112 -1.50 -27.67 13.71
C SER A 112 -0.42 -26.59 13.53
N VAL A 113 -0.74 -25.36 13.91
CA VAL A 113 0.22 -24.25 13.96
C VAL A 113 1.16 -24.48 15.14
N ALA A 114 2.44 -24.76 14.87
CA ALA A 114 3.46 -24.71 15.91
C ALA A 114 3.67 -23.25 16.35
N PRO A 115 3.83 -22.96 17.66
CA PRO A 115 4.11 -21.61 18.11
C PRO A 115 5.46 -21.12 17.56
N PRO A 116 5.60 -19.81 17.24
CA PRO A 116 6.84 -19.26 16.73
C PRO A 116 7.97 -19.40 17.77
N PRO A 117 9.23 -19.61 17.34
CA PRO A 117 10.36 -19.64 18.25
C PRO A 117 10.54 -18.28 18.93
N PRO A 118 11.04 -18.23 20.18
CA PRO A 118 11.32 -16.97 20.85
C PRO A 118 12.37 -16.18 20.06
N CYS A 119 12.13 -14.88 19.92
CA CYS A 119 13.07 -13.97 19.30
C CYS A 119 14.32 -13.85 20.20
N ASP A 120 15.45 -14.40 19.75
CA ASP A 120 16.75 -14.12 20.34
C ASP A 120 17.12 -12.66 20.07
N VAL A 121 16.90 -11.81 21.08
CA VAL A 121 17.50 -10.48 21.12
C VAL A 121 18.95 -10.67 21.53
N SER A 122 19.82 -10.94 20.55
CA SER A 122 21.25 -10.78 20.74
C SER A 122 21.56 -9.28 20.67
N SER A 123 21.53 -8.64 21.83
CA SER A 123 22.18 -7.36 22.05
C SER A 123 23.68 -7.57 21.81
N GLY A 124 24.16 -7.13 20.64
CA GLY A 124 25.59 -7.09 20.36
C GLY A 124 26.28 -6.08 21.28
N GLU A 125 26.97 -6.57 22.31
CA GLU A 125 28.02 -5.80 22.98
C GLU A 125 29.16 -5.60 21.97
N ALA A 126 29.40 -4.35 21.59
CA ALA A 126 30.63 -3.98 20.91
C ALA A 126 31.79 -4.05 21.92
N THR A 127 32.72 -4.97 21.71
CA THR A 127 33.95 -5.04 22.50
C THR A 127 34.91 -3.92 22.09
N GLU A 128 35.58 -3.31 23.07
CA GLU A 128 36.44 -2.11 22.95
C GLU A 128 37.71 -2.26 22.07
N GLN A 129 37.80 -3.27 21.20
CA GLN A 129 39.02 -3.56 20.43
C GLN A 129 39.10 -2.88 19.06
N GLU A 130 38.08 -2.13 18.61
CA GLU A 130 38.10 -1.47 17.29
C GLU A 130 38.49 0.03 17.33
N VAL A 131 38.86 0.56 18.50
CA VAL A 131 39.25 1.99 18.64
C VAL A 131 40.76 2.22 18.43
N GLU A 132 41.60 1.19 18.42
CA GLU A 132 43.08 1.35 18.37
C GLU A 132 43.70 1.28 16.96
N ARG A 133 42.89 1.32 15.89
CA ARG A 133 43.41 1.34 14.50
C ARG A 133 43.28 2.68 13.77
N LEU A 134 42.74 3.70 14.42
CA LEU A 134 42.76 5.07 13.93
C LEU A 134 43.37 6.00 14.99
N ASN A 135 44.69 5.95 15.13
CA ASN A 135 45.52 7.07 15.60
C ASN A 135 46.95 6.89 15.05
#